data_AF-A0A0D3FT56-F1
#
_entry.id   AF-A0A0D3FT56-F1
#
_cell.length_a   1.000
_cell.length_b   1.000
_cell.length_c   1.000
_cell.angle_alpha   90.00
_cell.angle_beta   90.00
_cell.angle_gamma   90.00
#
_symmetry.space_group_name_H-M   'P 1'
#
loop_
_entity.id
_entity.type
_entity.pdbx_description
1 polymer ?
#
loop_
_entity_poly.entity_id
_entity_poly.type
_entity_poly.pdbx_seq_one_letter_code
_entity_poly.pdbx_strand_id
1 'polypeptide(L)'
;MMMPDKKRKKIAAAAPAPAPAPVARLVRVRSGNKKRKGKGKEAPAEGSAAKEPAVYMVLAHGVEEEPTHSVIEVAAGATVRRLLHSTSGRGMSFAAVGTRIVGVGLDQTTVYDPKTSTVRAGCRLVFPKVNPVLVSHGGKLYALSRCPSVVNGRDFEPWFLVLDSLGYFGWRELPPPPIFPCRLNPLEYRDPPAVRVAAYAIVGSHILLSVSVQQQGQDKGTYAFDMDAEQWEMVLDTNLPFTGQAVPLGDHRFVACSMAKGGAASVYYMEVMVFPPGIAGSGTGKKELSIVELQVESKRIVPGHLLCAMGKGSFSSFDFRSTASPAKQDIVARIVHRTYSQAEAEVEADDSADTDLVVTVKREDRQIYKLRDPHTCLAHPSWPVAALTIVLYFVQKCGFIENTATNKQRLTCKSCGPLNRGWNLV
;
A
#
# COMPACT_ATOMS: atom_id res chain seq x y z
N MET A 1 -56.22 -67.11 -4.10
CA MET A 1 -54.79 -66.87 -3.83
C MET A 1 -54.54 -65.37 -3.92
N MET A 2 -54.41 -64.69 -2.78
CA MET A 2 -53.97 -63.30 -2.69
C MET A 2 -52.45 -63.24 -2.88
N MET A 3 -51.96 -62.34 -3.74
CA MET A 3 -50.55 -61.97 -3.83
C MET A 3 -50.37 -60.54 -3.30
N PRO A 4 -49.25 -60.20 -2.62
CA PRO A 4 -49.19 -59.08 -1.70
C PRO A 4 -48.72 -57.77 -2.34
N ASP A 5 -49.15 -56.67 -1.71
CA ASP A 5 -48.85 -55.28 -2.02
C ASP A 5 -47.35 -54.97 -2.14
N LYS A 6 -46.96 -54.40 -3.29
CA LYS A 6 -45.66 -53.75 -3.49
C LYS A 6 -45.61 -52.42 -2.71
N LYS A 7 -45.16 -52.47 -1.46
CA LYS A 7 -44.75 -51.26 -0.70
C LYS A 7 -43.63 -50.52 -1.45
N ARG A 8 -43.97 -49.35 -2.00
CA ARG A 8 -43.02 -48.37 -2.56
C ARG A 8 -42.14 -47.84 -1.44
N LYS A 9 -40.86 -48.21 -1.44
CA LYS A 9 -39.83 -47.71 -0.50
C LYS A 9 -39.58 -46.23 -0.82
N LYS A 10 -40.08 -45.34 0.04
CA LYS A 10 -39.86 -43.88 -0.05
C LYS A 10 -38.41 -43.61 0.32
N ILE A 11 -37.56 -43.35 -0.68
CA ILE A 11 -36.18 -42.90 -0.45
C ILE A 11 -36.30 -41.53 0.23
N ALA A 12 -35.81 -41.44 1.46
CA ALA A 12 -35.71 -40.18 2.18
C ALA A 12 -34.82 -39.24 1.35
N ALA A 13 -35.36 -38.09 0.95
CA ALA A 13 -34.58 -37.04 0.31
C ALA A 13 -33.45 -36.65 1.28
N ALA A 14 -32.21 -36.70 0.80
CA ALA A 14 -31.06 -36.21 1.54
C ALA A 14 -31.35 -34.77 2.00
N ALA A 15 -31.05 -34.48 3.27
CA ALA A 15 -31.17 -33.14 3.81
C ALA A 15 -30.43 -32.18 2.87
N PRO A 16 -31.02 -31.01 2.52
CA PRO A 16 -30.34 -30.04 1.70
C PRO A 16 -28.99 -29.71 2.35
N ALA A 17 -27.92 -29.77 1.55
CA ALA A 17 -26.60 -29.39 2.00
C ALA A 17 -26.68 -28.00 2.68
N PRO A 18 -26.03 -27.81 3.84
CA PRO A 18 -26.10 -26.54 4.55
C PRO A 18 -25.72 -25.42 3.58
N ALA A 19 -26.58 -24.41 3.48
CA ALA A 19 -26.31 -23.25 2.66
C ALA A 19 -24.95 -22.67 3.07
N PRO A 20 -24.07 -22.33 2.13
CA PRO A 20 -22.77 -21.75 2.47
C PRO A 20 -22.98 -20.53 3.36
N ALA A 21 -22.25 -20.48 4.47
CA ALA A 21 -22.34 -19.38 5.44
C ALA A 21 -22.27 -18.04 4.72
N PRO A 22 -23.10 -17.05 5.09
CA PRO A 22 -23.21 -15.83 4.32
C PRO A 22 -21.91 -15.03 4.45
N VAL A 23 -21.44 -14.40 3.36
CA VAL A 23 -20.08 -13.82 3.26
C VAL A 23 -20.07 -12.35 2.82
N ALA A 24 -19.10 -11.57 3.33
CA ALA A 24 -18.82 -10.21 2.89
C ALA A 24 -18.38 -10.12 1.42
N ARG A 25 -19.01 -9.21 0.67
CA ARG A 25 -18.76 -9.00 -0.76
C ARG A 25 -19.01 -7.56 -1.19
N LEU A 26 -18.28 -7.12 -2.21
CA LEU A 26 -18.51 -5.83 -2.86
C LEU A 26 -19.42 -5.99 -4.07
N VAL A 27 -20.40 -5.10 -4.20
CA VAL A 27 -21.34 -5.06 -5.33
C VAL A 27 -21.20 -3.72 -6.03
N ARG A 28 -20.73 -3.72 -7.29
CA ARG A 28 -20.62 -2.49 -8.09
C ARG A 28 -21.99 -1.88 -8.31
N VAL A 29 -22.12 -0.58 -8.03
CA VAL A 29 -23.31 0.21 -8.36
C VAL A 29 -23.21 0.61 -9.83
N ARG A 30 -24.03 0.00 -10.68
CA ARG A 30 -24.16 0.43 -12.08
C ARG A 30 -24.94 1.75 -12.10
N SER A 31 -24.41 2.78 -12.76
CA SER A 31 -25.18 3.98 -13.08
C SER A 31 -26.33 3.57 -14.00
N GLY A 32 -27.56 3.82 -13.59
CA GLY A 32 -28.74 3.49 -14.37
C GLY A 32 -28.83 4.35 -15.63
N ASN A 33 -28.22 3.90 -16.73
CA ASN A 33 -28.62 4.36 -18.05
C ASN A 33 -29.76 3.47 -18.53
N LYS A 34 -30.89 4.12 -18.85
CA LYS A 34 -32.09 3.55 -19.46
C LYS A 34 -31.66 2.58 -20.58
N LYS A 35 -32.10 1.32 -20.51
CA LYS A 35 -31.87 0.28 -21.52
C LYS A 35 -32.16 0.84 -22.93
N ARG A 36 -31.12 1.16 -23.70
CA ARG A 36 -31.20 1.07 -25.16
C ARG A 36 -30.82 -0.36 -25.53
N LYS A 37 -31.83 -1.12 -25.96
CA LYS A 37 -31.72 -2.48 -26.47
C LYS A 37 -30.99 -2.38 -27.81
N GLY A 38 -29.70 -2.68 -27.83
CA GLY A 38 -28.86 -2.72 -29.03
C GLY A 38 -28.13 -4.05 -29.09
N LYS A 39 -28.27 -4.74 -30.23
CA LYS A 39 -27.77 -6.09 -30.54
C LYS A 39 -26.31 -6.31 -30.11
N GLY A 40 -26.06 -7.54 -29.64
CA GLY A 40 -24.76 -8.00 -29.19
C GLY A 40 -23.66 -7.78 -30.22
N LYS A 41 -22.53 -7.23 -29.76
CA LYS A 41 -21.23 -7.44 -30.37
C LYS A 41 -20.47 -8.39 -29.46
N GLU A 42 -20.00 -9.48 -30.06
CA GLU A 42 -19.08 -10.45 -29.47
C GLU A 42 -17.85 -9.77 -28.89
N ALA A 43 -17.34 -10.38 -27.82
CA ALA A 43 -16.11 -9.96 -27.17
C ALA A 43 -14.94 -10.00 -28.18
N PRO A 44 -14.09 -8.97 -28.24
CA PRO A 44 -12.84 -9.09 -28.99
C PRO A 44 -11.94 -10.12 -28.33
N ALA A 45 -11.30 -10.94 -29.17
CA ALA A 45 -10.33 -11.95 -28.80
C ALA A 45 -9.20 -11.37 -27.92
N GLU A 46 -8.68 -12.21 -27.01
CA GLU A 46 -7.50 -11.96 -26.18
C GLU A 46 -6.27 -11.70 -27.06
N GLY A 47 -6.06 -10.43 -27.41
CA GLY A 47 -4.80 -9.89 -27.90
C GLY A 47 -4.10 -9.13 -26.75
N SER A 48 -2.78 -9.25 -26.69
CA SER A 48 -1.90 -8.80 -25.60
C SER A 48 -1.98 -7.30 -25.27
N ALA A 49 -3.01 -6.88 -24.55
CA ALA A 49 -2.99 -5.66 -23.76
C ALA A 49 -2.34 -5.98 -22.41
N ALA A 50 -1.32 -5.22 -22.00
CA ALA A 50 -0.70 -5.37 -20.70
C ALA A 50 -1.80 -5.22 -19.62
N LYS A 51 -2.12 -6.32 -18.94
CA LYS A 51 -3.18 -6.37 -17.93
C LYS A 51 -2.87 -5.32 -16.85
N GLU A 52 -3.76 -4.36 -16.64
CA GLU A 52 -3.65 -3.40 -15.55
C GLU A 52 -3.42 -4.15 -14.23
N PRO A 53 -2.53 -3.65 -13.36
CA PRO A 53 -2.18 -4.37 -12.14
C PRO A 53 -3.38 -4.46 -11.21
N ALA A 54 -3.64 -5.66 -10.72
CA ALA A 54 -4.77 -5.92 -9.85
C ALA A 54 -4.60 -5.18 -8.51
N VAL A 55 -5.64 -4.44 -8.13
CA VAL A 55 -5.73 -3.80 -6.81
C VAL A 55 -6.45 -4.75 -5.86
N TYR A 56 -5.90 -4.98 -4.68
CA TYR A 56 -6.48 -5.79 -3.62
C TYR A 56 -6.86 -4.90 -2.46
N MET A 57 -8.02 -5.13 -1.88
CA MET A 57 -8.49 -4.46 -0.67
C MET A 57 -8.64 -5.47 0.46
N VAL A 58 -8.14 -5.11 1.64
CA VAL A 58 -8.30 -5.90 2.86
C VAL A 58 -9.36 -5.26 3.73
N LEU A 59 -10.41 -6.01 4.04
CA LEU A 59 -11.53 -5.59 4.88
C LEU A 59 -11.43 -6.29 6.23
N ALA A 60 -11.54 -5.53 7.33
CA ALA A 60 -11.78 -6.09 8.65
C ALA A 60 -13.29 -6.25 8.89
N HIS A 61 -13.70 -7.33 9.55
CA HIS A 61 -15.09 -7.72 9.86
C HIS A 61 -15.18 -8.20 11.30
N GLY A 62 -16.39 -8.29 11.87
CA GLY A 62 -16.62 -8.79 13.23
C GLY A 62 -16.63 -7.69 14.30
N VAL A 63 -16.93 -8.09 15.54
CA VAL A 63 -16.94 -7.21 16.73
C VAL A 63 -15.50 -6.92 17.14
N GLU A 64 -15.24 -5.79 17.82
CA GLU A 64 -13.89 -5.31 18.16
C GLU A 64 -12.98 -6.34 18.85
N GLU A 65 -13.56 -7.33 19.54
CA GLU A 65 -12.86 -8.37 20.29
C GLU A 65 -12.36 -9.53 19.41
N GLU A 66 -13.05 -9.83 18.31
CA GLU A 66 -12.70 -10.93 17.38
C GLU A 66 -12.79 -10.49 15.91
N PRO A 67 -11.94 -9.54 15.47
CA PRO A 67 -11.96 -9.13 14.08
C PRO A 67 -11.45 -10.24 13.16
N THR A 68 -12.02 -10.30 11.98
CA THR A 68 -11.63 -11.21 10.91
C THR A 68 -11.33 -10.43 9.65
N HIS A 69 -10.41 -10.91 8.83
CA HIS A 69 -10.00 -10.18 7.63
C HIS A 69 -10.39 -10.92 6.35
N SER A 70 -10.92 -10.17 5.37
CA SER A 70 -11.14 -10.65 4.00
C SER A 70 -10.30 -9.87 3.01
N VAL A 71 -9.61 -10.57 2.12
CA VAL A 71 -8.94 -9.98 0.96
C VAL A 71 -9.88 -10.06 -0.24
N ILE A 72 -10.02 -8.95 -0.96
CA ILE A 72 -10.86 -8.81 -2.14
C ILE A 72 -10.04 -8.22 -3.28
N GLU A 73 -10.01 -8.89 -4.43
CA GLU A 73 -9.51 -8.31 -5.67
C GLU A 73 -10.53 -7.31 -6.25
N VAL A 74 -10.07 -6.11 -6.54
CA VAL A 74 -10.80 -5.01 -7.19
C VAL A 74 -10.20 -4.83 -8.58
N ALA A 75 -10.60 -5.68 -9.52
CA ALA A 75 -10.19 -5.56 -10.93
C ALA A 75 -11.04 -4.50 -11.66
N ALA A 76 -10.52 -3.98 -12.78
CA ALA A 76 -11.30 -3.25 -13.78
C ALA A 76 -12.32 -4.19 -14.45
N GLY A 77 -13.38 -4.54 -13.71
CA GLY A 77 -14.29 -5.62 -14.10
C GLY A 77 -15.00 -6.18 -12.88
N ALA A 78 -16.29 -6.49 -13.05
CA ALA A 78 -17.26 -6.73 -11.98
C ALA A 78 -17.03 -7.98 -11.10
N THR A 79 -15.82 -8.55 -11.07
CA THR A 79 -15.48 -9.80 -10.39
C THR A 79 -14.75 -9.50 -9.09
N VAL A 80 -15.51 -9.51 -8.00
CA VAL A 80 -15.00 -9.45 -6.63
C VAL A 80 -14.81 -10.89 -6.17
N ARG A 81 -13.55 -11.34 -6.10
CA ARG A 81 -13.22 -12.68 -5.62
C ARG A 81 -12.80 -12.58 -4.16
N ARG A 82 -13.55 -13.26 -3.27
CA ARG A 82 -13.11 -13.50 -1.89
C ARG A 82 -12.00 -14.54 -1.93
N LEU A 83 -10.99 -14.23 -1.14
CA LEU A 83 -9.75 -14.96 -1.14
C LEU A 83 -9.50 -15.67 0.19
N LEU A 84 -9.94 -15.12 1.34
CA LEU A 84 -9.85 -15.80 2.64
C LEU A 84 -10.70 -15.15 3.76
N HIS A 85 -10.77 -15.82 4.92
CA HIS A 85 -11.22 -15.36 6.23
C HIS A 85 -10.20 -15.80 7.28
N SER A 86 -9.56 -14.83 7.97
CA SER A 86 -8.57 -15.13 9.01
C SER A 86 -9.02 -14.52 10.32
N THR A 87 -9.01 -15.32 11.39
CA THR A 87 -9.11 -14.85 12.78
C THR A 87 -7.78 -14.21 13.15
N SER A 88 -7.67 -12.91 12.92
CA SER A 88 -6.52 -12.13 13.34
C SER A 88 -7.03 -10.99 14.19
N GLY A 89 -6.60 -10.93 15.45
CA GLY A 89 -7.06 -9.92 16.40
C GLY A 89 -6.86 -8.48 15.90
N ARG A 90 -7.47 -7.52 16.60
CA ARG A 90 -7.39 -6.08 16.28
C ARG A 90 -5.93 -5.65 16.22
N GLY A 91 -5.61 -4.73 15.30
CA GLY A 91 -4.25 -4.18 15.22
C GLY A 91 -3.39 -4.73 14.08
N MET A 92 -3.98 -5.40 13.08
CA MET A 92 -3.26 -5.84 11.90
C MET A 92 -3.04 -4.68 10.91
N SER A 93 -1.90 -4.69 10.24
CA SER A 93 -1.62 -3.90 9.04
C SER A 93 -1.22 -4.83 7.91
N PHE A 94 -1.39 -4.39 6.66
CA PHE A 94 -1.17 -5.26 5.50
C PHE A 94 -0.31 -4.57 4.45
N ALA A 95 0.55 -5.33 3.80
CA ALA A 95 1.39 -4.88 2.69
C ALA A 95 1.48 -5.95 1.59
N ALA A 96 1.71 -5.52 0.35
CA ALA A 96 2.05 -6.42 -0.75
C ALA A 96 3.55 -6.65 -0.78
N VAL A 97 3.99 -7.91 -0.77
CA VAL A 97 5.40 -8.31 -0.81
C VAL A 97 5.58 -9.32 -1.94
N GLY A 98 6.24 -8.90 -3.02
CA GLY A 98 6.32 -9.68 -4.25
C GLY A 98 4.92 -10.04 -4.75
N THR A 99 4.60 -11.34 -4.80
CA THR A 99 3.29 -11.86 -5.26
C THR A 99 2.38 -12.28 -4.11
N ARG A 100 2.63 -11.80 -2.90
CA ARG A 100 1.88 -12.14 -1.68
C ARG A 100 1.34 -10.89 -1.01
N ILE A 101 0.31 -11.06 -0.21
CA ILE A 101 -0.17 -10.05 0.75
C ILE A 101 0.19 -10.55 2.13
N VAL A 102 0.83 -9.71 2.93
CA VAL A 102 1.29 -10.08 4.26
C VAL A 102 0.55 -9.22 5.27
N GLY A 103 -0.13 -9.85 6.21
CA GLY A 103 -0.72 -9.21 7.38
C GLY A 103 0.22 -9.34 8.56
N VAL A 104 0.48 -8.24 9.27
CA VAL A 104 1.33 -8.21 10.46
C VAL A 104 0.65 -7.41 11.56
N GLY A 105 0.61 -7.94 12.77
CA GLY A 105 0.06 -7.24 13.92
C GLY A 105 -0.10 -8.16 15.12
N LEU A 106 -0.18 -7.55 16.30
CA LEU A 106 0.03 -8.23 17.57
C LEU A 106 1.31 -9.07 17.46
N ASP A 107 1.26 -10.35 17.84
CA ASP A 107 2.36 -11.30 17.70
C ASP A 107 2.31 -12.09 16.37
N GLN A 108 1.37 -11.78 15.47
CA GLN A 108 1.04 -12.61 14.31
C GLN A 108 1.57 -12.05 12.99
N THR A 109 1.97 -12.98 12.13
CA THR A 109 2.21 -12.74 10.70
C THR A 109 1.37 -13.72 9.90
N THR A 110 0.64 -13.24 8.90
CA THR A 110 -0.14 -14.06 7.97
C THR A 110 0.30 -13.78 6.54
N VAL A 111 0.53 -14.83 5.77
CA VAL A 111 0.94 -14.72 4.37
C VAL A 111 -0.17 -15.26 3.50
N TYR A 112 -0.70 -14.38 2.64
CA TYR A 112 -1.76 -14.67 1.71
C TYR A 112 -1.22 -14.78 0.28
N ASP A 113 -1.62 -15.85 -0.40
CA ASP A 113 -1.34 -16.09 -1.82
C ASP A 113 -2.60 -15.89 -2.68
N PRO A 114 -2.71 -14.74 -3.38
CA PRO A 114 -3.79 -14.46 -4.33
C PRO A 114 -4.02 -15.52 -5.39
N LYS A 115 -2.93 -16.15 -5.86
CA LYS A 115 -2.97 -17.09 -6.98
C LYS A 115 -3.65 -18.40 -6.56
N THR A 116 -3.28 -18.92 -5.39
CA THR A 116 -3.80 -20.19 -4.87
C THR A 116 -5.00 -20.00 -3.94
N SER A 117 -5.30 -18.77 -3.53
CA SER A 117 -6.34 -18.47 -2.53
C SER A 117 -6.09 -19.18 -1.19
N THR A 118 -4.84 -19.21 -0.75
CA THR A 118 -4.44 -19.85 0.51
C THR A 118 -3.82 -18.86 1.47
N VAL A 119 -3.98 -19.11 2.78
CA VAL A 119 -3.23 -18.44 3.84
C VAL A 119 -2.35 -19.43 4.56
N ARG A 120 -1.18 -18.94 4.96
CA ARG A 120 -0.25 -19.64 5.84
C ARG A 120 0.15 -18.70 6.98
N ALA A 121 0.41 -19.27 8.15
CA ALA A 121 1.05 -18.52 9.23
C ALA A 121 2.50 -18.23 8.84
N GLY A 122 2.95 -17.00 9.09
CA GLY A 122 4.35 -16.60 9.00
C GLY A 122 5.03 -16.65 10.37
N CYS A 123 6.27 -16.15 10.44
CA CYS A 123 7.01 -16.03 11.68
C CYS A 123 6.32 -15.05 12.64
N ARG A 124 6.24 -15.44 13.92
CA ARG A 124 5.66 -14.56 14.96
C ARG A 124 6.61 -13.43 15.32
N LEU A 125 6.03 -12.30 15.71
CA LEU A 125 6.77 -11.23 16.36
C LEU A 125 7.01 -11.62 17.82
N VAL A 126 8.20 -11.33 18.35
CA VAL A 126 8.52 -11.58 19.76
C VAL A 126 7.64 -10.72 20.67
N PHE A 127 7.46 -9.46 20.31
CA PHE A 127 6.62 -8.50 21.04
C PHE A 127 5.44 -8.03 20.19
N PRO A 128 4.23 -7.91 20.76
CA PRO A 128 3.04 -7.52 20.00
C PRO A 128 3.13 -6.10 19.41
N LYS A 129 2.77 -5.93 18.13
CA LYS A 129 2.74 -4.62 17.44
C LYS A 129 1.32 -4.22 17.03
N VAL A 130 0.82 -3.07 17.46
CA VAL A 130 -0.55 -2.65 17.11
C VAL A 130 -0.54 -1.68 15.93
N ASN A 131 -1.17 -2.09 14.84
CA ASN A 131 -1.22 -1.38 13.57
C ASN A 131 0.17 -0.92 13.11
N PRO A 132 1.16 -1.82 12.97
CA PRO A 132 2.51 -1.43 12.57
C PRO A 132 2.48 -0.67 11.23
N VAL A 133 3.45 0.21 11.02
CA VAL A 133 3.72 0.75 9.68
C VAL A 133 4.47 -0.32 8.90
N LEU A 134 3.93 -0.72 7.75
CA LEU A 134 4.51 -1.74 6.90
C LEU A 134 5.03 -1.14 5.61
N VAL A 135 6.30 -1.41 5.32
CA VAL A 135 7.00 -0.92 4.13
C VAL A 135 7.56 -2.13 3.38
N SER A 136 7.18 -2.27 2.11
CA SER A 136 7.66 -3.34 1.24
C SER A 136 8.63 -2.77 0.23
N HIS A 137 9.85 -3.29 0.20
CA HIS A 137 10.89 -2.86 -0.73
C HIS A 137 11.88 -4.01 -0.99
N GLY A 138 12.31 -4.18 -2.25
CA GLY A 138 13.30 -5.20 -2.60
C GLY A 138 12.91 -6.65 -2.28
N GLY A 139 11.60 -6.95 -2.17
CA GLY A 139 11.11 -8.27 -1.74
C GLY A 139 11.16 -8.53 -0.23
N LYS A 140 11.61 -7.55 0.55
CA LYS A 140 11.62 -7.56 2.02
C LYS A 140 10.41 -6.83 2.56
N LEU A 141 10.04 -7.15 3.80
CA LEU A 141 9.01 -6.43 4.54
C LEU A 141 9.59 -5.82 5.80
N TYR A 142 9.55 -4.50 5.90
CA TYR A 142 9.92 -3.73 7.08
C TYR A 142 8.66 -3.44 7.90
N ALA A 143 8.75 -3.67 9.21
CA ALA A 143 7.69 -3.41 10.16
C ALA A 143 8.20 -2.45 11.24
N LEU A 144 7.52 -1.31 11.36
CA LEU A 144 7.84 -0.25 12.33
C LEU A 144 6.68 -0.09 13.32
N SER A 145 6.96 0.00 14.61
CA SER A 145 5.97 0.37 15.62
C SER A 145 5.35 1.73 15.29
N ARG A 146 4.02 1.79 15.25
CA ARG A 146 3.30 3.05 14.98
C ARG A 146 3.31 3.98 16.18
N CYS A 147 3.23 3.42 17.38
CA CYS A 147 3.29 4.12 18.66
C CYS A 147 4.30 3.40 19.56
N PRO A 148 5.62 3.65 19.45
CA PRO A 148 6.63 2.95 20.25
C PRO A 148 6.40 3.14 21.75
N SER A 149 6.53 2.05 22.52
CA SER A 149 6.41 2.03 23.97
C SER A 149 7.71 1.53 24.61
N VAL A 150 8.12 2.17 25.72
CA VAL A 150 9.19 1.70 26.62
C VAL A 150 8.66 0.85 27.77
N VAL A 151 7.34 0.72 27.89
CA VAL A 151 6.67 -0.15 28.87
C VAL A 151 6.35 -1.48 28.21
N ASN A 152 6.73 -2.58 28.87
CA ASN A 152 6.50 -3.94 28.38
C ASN A 152 5.01 -4.17 28.07
N GLY A 153 4.73 -4.69 26.88
CA GLY A 153 3.38 -4.90 26.36
C GLY A 153 3.31 -4.65 24.86
N ARG A 154 2.27 -3.91 24.45
CA ARG A 154 2.04 -3.56 23.04
C ARG A 154 3.04 -2.49 22.59
N ASP A 155 3.59 -2.68 21.40
CA ASP A 155 4.59 -1.79 20.80
C ASP A 155 5.85 -1.58 21.65
N PHE A 156 6.13 -2.51 22.57
CA PHE A 156 7.42 -2.58 23.25
C PHE A 156 8.55 -2.88 22.26
N GLU A 157 9.79 -2.51 22.58
CA GLU A 157 10.95 -2.80 21.76
C GLU A 157 11.08 -4.30 21.42
N PRO A 158 11.67 -4.69 20.27
CA PRO A 158 12.30 -3.84 19.26
C PRO A 158 11.29 -3.11 18.37
N TRP A 159 11.50 -1.83 18.09
CA TRP A 159 10.53 -1.01 17.37
C TRP A 159 10.63 -1.06 15.84
N PHE A 160 11.73 -1.57 15.31
CA PHE A 160 11.94 -1.68 13.86
C PHE A 160 12.50 -3.05 13.51
N LEU A 161 11.81 -3.73 12.58
CA LEU A 161 12.04 -5.14 12.27
C LEU A 161 11.97 -5.33 10.75
N VAL A 162 12.68 -6.34 10.25
CA VAL A 162 12.63 -6.75 8.84
C VAL A 162 12.41 -8.25 8.70
N LEU A 163 11.64 -8.61 7.68
CA LEU A 163 11.41 -9.98 7.25
C LEU A 163 11.96 -10.13 5.82
N ASP A 164 13.14 -10.75 5.71
CA ASP A 164 13.87 -10.93 4.45
C ASP A 164 13.29 -12.02 3.54
N SER A 165 12.55 -12.98 4.12
CA SER A 165 11.85 -14.03 3.37
C SER A 165 10.56 -14.41 4.08
N LEU A 166 9.47 -14.54 3.32
CA LEU A 166 8.10 -14.73 3.85
C LEU A 166 7.83 -16.13 4.47
N GLY A 167 8.83 -16.80 5.03
CA GLY A 167 8.60 -18.10 5.68
C GLY A 167 9.83 -18.92 6.08
N TYR A 168 11.06 -18.45 5.85
CA TYR A 168 12.27 -19.24 6.20
C TYR A 168 13.10 -18.65 7.33
N PHE A 169 13.12 -17.32 7.45
CA PHE A 169 13.86 -16.62 8.50
C PHE A 169 12.89 -15.82 9.37
N GLY A 170 13.14 -15.79 10.68
CA GLY A 170 12.37 -15.00 11.62
C GLY A 170 12.52 -13.49 11.37
N TRP A 171 11.73 -12.70 12.08
CA TRP A 171 11.91 -11.26 12.10
C TRP A 171 13.28 -10.91 12.67
N ARG A 172 14.03 -10.07 11.95
CA ARG A 172 15.31 -9.54 12.40
C ARG A 172 15.14 -8.11 12.88
N GLU A 173 15.70 -7.81 14.04
CA GLU A 173 15.76 -6.46 14.57
C GLU A 173 16.68 -5.57 13.73
N LEU A 174 16.22 -4.35 13.49
CA LEU A 174 16.99 -3.27 12.88
C LEU A 174 17.17 -2.15 13.90
N PRO A 175 18.18 -1.28 13.71
CA PRO A 175 18.35 -0.12 14.58
C PRO A 175 17.07 0.71 14.66
N PRO A 176 16.59 1.08 15.86
CA PRO A 176 15.36 1.85 15.98
C PRO A 176 15.58 3.27 15.43
N PRO A 177 14.51 3.93 14.93
CA PRO A 177 14.59 5.33 14.54
C PRO A 177 15.10 6.19 15.71
N PRO A 178 16.11 7.06 15.54
CA PRO A 178 16.63 7.89 16.63
C PRO A 178 15.59 8.84 17.25
N ILE A 179 14.52 9.13 16.50
CA ILE A 179 13.38 9.95 16.90
C ILE A 179 12.38 9.22 17.83
N PHE A 180 12.56 7.91 18.03
CA PHE A 180 11.80 7.12 19.00
C PHE A 180 12.39 7.29 20.41
N PRO A 181 11.69 6.87 21.47
CA PRO A 181 12.15 7.00 22.86
C PRO A 181 13.32 6.04 23.22
N CYS A 182 14.38 6.01 22.41
CA CYS A 182 15.54 5.12 22.57
C CYS A 182 16.48 5.54 23.70
N ARG A 183 16.48 6.83 24.07
CA ARG A 183 17.41 7.42 25.03
C ARG A 183 16.66 8.38 25.97
N LEU A 184 15.84 7.82 26.84
CA LEU A 184 15.11 8.59 27.85
C LEU A 184 15.97 8.79 29.10
N ASN A 185 15.94 9.99 29.67
CA ASN A 185 16.46 10.22 31.01
C ASN A 185 15.51 9.63 32.09
N PRO A 186 15.93 9.50 33.37
CA PRO A 186 15.08 8.89 34.39
C PRO A 186 13.72 9.55 34.63
N LEU A 187 13.56 10.86 34.36
CA LEU A 187 12.27 11.55 34.47
C LEU A 187 11.38 11.25 33.26
N GLU A 188 11.95 11.31 32.07
CA GLU A 188 11.25 10.91 30.84
C GLU A 188 10.87 9.43 30.86
N TYR A 189 11.65 8.55 31.48
CA TYR A 189 11.27 7.14 31.59
C TYR A 189 10.02 6.94 32.47
N ARG A 190 9.81 7.79 33.47
CA ARG A 190 8.60 7.75 34.32
C ARG A 190 7.36 8.23 33.58
N ASP A 191 7.52 9.16 32.66
CA ASP A 191 6.46 9.71 31.81
C ASP A 191 6.96 9.85 30.35
N PRO A 192 7.01 8.73 29.60
CA PRO A 192 7.66 8.71 28.29
C PRO A 192 6.85 9.51 27.27
N PRO A 193 7.54 10.20 26.33
CA PRO A 193 6.85 10.99 25.31
C PRO A 193 5.96 10.09 24.46
N ALA A 194 4.70 10.50 24.29
CA ALA A 194 3.75 9.82 23.41
C ALA A 194 4.08 10.12 21.94
N VAL A 195 5.02 9.35 21.39
CA VAL A 195 5.47 9.42 19.99
C VAL A 195 4.55 8.59 19.11
N ARG A 196 4.20 9.12 17.93
CA ARG A 196 3.44 8.41 16.91
C ARG A 196 3.98 8.69 15.53
N VAL A 197 4.10 7.67 14.69
CA VAL A 197 4.43 7.87 13.27
C VAL A 197 3.34 8.73 12.61
N ALA A 198 3.75 9.88 12.08
CA ALA A 198 2.86 10.86 11.45
C ALA A 198 2.87 10.73 9.92
N ALA A 199 4.06 10.56 9.35
CA ALA A 199 4.28 10.52 7.91
C ALA A 199 5.43 9.60 7.54
N TYR A 200 5.34 8.95 6.39
CA TYR A 200 6.41 8.12 5.85
C TYR A 200 6.36 8.00 4.32
N ALA A 201 7.50 7.75 3.71
CA ALA A 201 7.65 7.53 2.28
C ALA A 201 8.82 6.58 1.99
N ILE A 202 8.83 5.96 0.81
CA ILE A 202 9.99 5.22 0.31
C ILE A 202 10.55 6.01 -0.86
N VAL A 203 11.75 6.56 -0.71
CA VAL A 203 12.41 7.39 -1.73
C VAL A 203 13.74 6.74 -2.07
N GLY A 204 13.86 6.20 -3.29
CA GLY A 204 15.04 5.41 -3.67
C GLY A 204 15.24 4.22 -2.73
N SER A 205 16.44 4.09 -2.16
CA SER A 205 16.78 3.07 -1.16
C SER A 205 16.58 3.54 0.29
N HIS A 206 15.78 4.60 0.51
CA HIS A 206 15.56 5.18 1.83
C HIS A 206 14.10 5.08 2.28
N ILE A 207 13.89 4.74 3.56
CA ILE A 207 12.59 4.87 4.23
C ILE A 207 12.60 6.18 5.01
N LEU A 208 11.78 7.13 4.58
CA LEU A 208 11.60 8.42 5.26
C LEU A 208 10.55 8.29 6.37
N LEU A 209 10.80 8.94 7.50
CA LEU A 209 9.94 8.89 8.67
C LEU A 209 9.89 10.24 9.40
N SER A 210 8.68 10.71 9.68
CA SER A 210 8.41 11.80 10.63
C SER A 210 7.42 11.33 11.69
N VAL A 211 7.54 11.87 12.89
CA VAL A 211 6.66 11.55 14.02
C VAL A 211 5.94 12.79 14.53
N SER A 212 4.77 12.58 15.13
CA SER A 212 4.12 13.57 15.96
C SER A 212 4.29 13.21 17.43
N VAL A 213 4.39 14.23 18.27
CA VAL A 213 4.44 14.11 19.72
C VAL A 213 3.23 14.84 20.28
N GLN A 214 2.33 14.12 20.94
CA GLN A 214 1.00 14.63 21.33
C GLN A 214 1.03 15.89 22.20
N GLN A 215 2.13 16.16 22.90
CA GLN A 215 2.22 17.23 23.89
C GLN A 215 3.08 18.43 23.45
N GLN A 216 3.80 18.36 22.33
CA GLN A 216 4.85 19.35 22.03
C GLN A 216 4.63 20.19 20.78
N GLY A 217 3.78 19.79 19.82
CA GLY A 217 3.50 20.60 18.62
C GLY A 217 4.72 21.02 17.78
N GLN A 218 5.91 20.55 18.14
CA GLN A 218 7.20 20.89 17.55
C GLN A 218 7.60 19.82 16.56
N ASP A 219 8.21 20.26 15.47
CA ASP A 219 8.86 19.38 14.53
C ASP A 219 10.05 18.68 15.18
N LYS A 220 10.17 17.39 14.88
CA LYS A 220 11.26 16.52 15.36
C LYS A 220 12.22 16.14 14.22
N GLY A 221 12.01 16.74 13.04
CA GLY A 221 12.73 16.43 11.82
C GLY A 221 12.24 15.17 11.12
N THR A 222 12.77 14.96 9.92
CA THR A 222 12.57 13.76 9.11
C THR A 222 13.84 12.96 9.09
N TYR A 223 13.70 11.67 9.38
CA TYR A 223 14.80 10.71 9.36
C TYR A 223 14.67 9.79 8.15
N ALA A 224 15.79 9.46 7.53
CA ALA A 224 15.91 8.48 6.48
C ALA A 224 16.64 7.24 7.02
N PHE A 225 16.02 6.07 6.88
CA PHE A 225 16.72 4.80 7.04
C PHE A 225 17.29 4.39 5.69
N ASP A 226 18.61 4.27 5.62
CA ASP A 226 19.31 3.69 4.49
C ASP A 226 19.18 2.17 4.53
N MET A 227 18.48 1.59 3.55
CA MET A 227 18.22 0.15 3.50
C MET A 227 19.48 -0.68 3.16
N ASP A 228 20.51 -0.07 2.59
CA ASP A 228 21.76 -0.73 2.22
C ASP A 228 22.78 -0.68 3.37
N ALA A 229 22.90 0.48 4.02
CA ALA A 229 23.78 0.67 5.18
C ALA A 229 23.15 0.24 6.51
N GLU A 230 21.83 0.03 6.54
CA GLU A 230 21.02 -0.23 7.74
C GLU A 230 21.20 0.82 8.85
N GLN A 231 21.24 2.10 8.47
CA GLN A 231 21.47 3.22 9.38
C GLN A 231 20.44 4.33 9.21
N TRP A 232 20.11 4.98 10.31
CA TRP A 232 19.26 6.16 10.33
C TRP A 232 20.08 7.44 10.32
N GLU A 233 19.62 8.42 9.55
CA GLU A 233 20.19 9.77 9.51
C GLU A 233 19.06 10.81 9.47
N MET A 234 19.25 11.96 10.09
CA MET A 234 18.32 13.08 9.95
C MET A 234 18.61 13.80 8.64
N VAL A 235 17.61 13.85 7.75
CA VAL A 235 17.74 14.40 6.39
C VAL A 235 16.98 15.71 6.19
N LEU A 236 16.09 16.05 7.11
CA LEU A 236 15.37 17.32 7.15
C LEU A 236 15.12 17.71 8.61
N ASP A 237 15.24 18.98 8.95
CA ASP A 237 14.99 19.51 10.30
C ASP A 237 13.50 19.68 10.63
N THR A 238 12.67 19.74 9.60
CA THR A 238 11.21 19.79 9.67
C THR A 238 10.57 18.43 9.41
N ASN A 239 9.33 18.28 9.85
CA ASN A 239 8.54 17.10 9.53
C ASN A 239 8.08 17.13 8.06
N LEU A 240 7.85 15.96 7.47
CA LEU A 240 7.24 15.84 6.15
C LEU A 240 5.90 16.61 6.10
N PRO A 241 5.59 17.35 5.02
CA PRO A 241 4.45 18.27 4.92
C PRO A 241 3.09 17.57 4.68
N PHE A 242 3.01 16.27 4.92
CA PHE A 242 1.85 15.43 4.69
C PHE A 242 1.63 14.45 5.83
N THR A 243 0.48 13.78 5.83
CA THR A 243 0.14 12.73 6.82
C THR A 243 0.00 11.37 6.16
N GLY A 244 0.37 10.33 6.90
CA GLY A 244 0.31 8.95 6.44
C GLY A 244 1.39 8.63 5.40
N GLN A 245 1.04 7.77 4.44
CA GLN A 245 1.96 7.31 3.41
C GLN A 245 1.96 8.27 2.22
N ALA A 246 3.13 8.63 1.71
CA ALA A 246 3.26 9.14 0.36
C ALA A 246 3.40 7.99 -0.66
N VAL A 247 2.57 8.02 -1.70
CA VAL A 247 2.48 6.97 -2.71
C VAL A 247 3.23 7.39 -3.97
N PRO A 248 4.17 6.59 -4.50
CA PRO A 248 4.95 6.96 -5.68
C PRO A 248 4.07 7.02 -6.93
N LEU A 249 4.28 8.08 -7.73
CA LEU A 249 3.82 8.17 -9.12
C LEU A 249 4.92 7.67 -10.08
N GLY A 250 6.19 7.94 -9.76
CA GLY A 250 7.31 7.72 -10.68
C GLY A 250 8.19 8.97 -10.69
N ASP A 251 9.42 8.85 -11.19
CA ASP A 251 10.34 9.99 -11.39
C ASP A 251 10.43 10.93 -10.18
N HIS A 252 10.62 10.35 -8.99
CA HIS A 252 10.71 11.08 -7.71
C HIS A 252 9.44 11.86 -7.30
N ARG A 253 8.31 11.65 -7.98
CA ARG A 253 7.01 12.27 -7.67
C ARG A 253 6.15 11.35 -6.83
N PHE A 254 5.44 11.94 -5.86
CA PHE A 254 4.62 11.21 -4.90
C PHE A 254 3.32 11.95 -4.62
N VAL A 255 2.23 11.22 -4.40
CA VAL A 255 0.96 11.77 -3.92
C VAL A 255 0.81 11.51 -2.45
N ALA A 256 0.45 12.55 -1.69
CA ALA A 256 0.17 12.43 -0.27
C ALA A 256 -0.94 13.42 0.18
N CYS A 257 -1.46 13.20 1.38
CA CYS A 257 -2.45 14.08 2.00
C CYS A 257 -1.75 15.25 2.69
N SER A 258 -1.76 16.43 2.07
CA SER A 258 -1.09 17.65 2.55
C SER A 258 -1.67 18.14 3.88
N MET A 259 -0.79 18.46 4.83
CA MET A 259 -1.19 19.11 6.08
C MET A 259 -1.64 20.56 5.86
N ALA A 260 -0.88 21.31 5.06
CA ALA A 260 -1.15 22.71 4.78
C ALA A 260 -2.52 22.92 4.10
N LYS A 261 -2.99 21.93 3.33
CA LYS A 261 -4.28 21.96 2.63
C LYS A 261 -5.38 21.17 3.34
N GLY A 262 -5.27 20.96 4.65
CA GLY A 262 -6.31 20.31 5.46
C GLY A 262 -6.62 18.86 5.03
N GLY A 263 -5.60 18.11 4.61
CA GLY A 263 -5.72 16.74 4.14
C GLY A 263 -6.06 16.59 2.66
N ALA A 264 -6.08 17.68 1.88
CA ALA A 264 -6.22 17.59 0.43
C ALA A 264 -5.02 16.87 -0.21
N ALA A 265 -5.25 16.15 -1.31
CA ALA A 265 -4.18 15.53 -2.07
C ALA A 265 -3.26 16.59 -2.69
N SER A 266 -1.95 16.40 -2.55
CA SER A 266 -0.92 17.20 -3.22
C SER A 266 0.14 16.26 -3.79
N VAL A 267 0.86 16.75 -4.79
CA VAL A 267 1.98 16.02 -5.41
C VAL A 267 3.27 16.65 -4.90
N TYR A 268 4.21 15.82 -4.49
CA TYR A 268 5.52 16.24 -4.02
C TYR A 268 6.61 15.61 -4.88
N TYR A 269 7.60 16.40 -5.26
CA TYR A 269 8.89 15.88 -5.68
C TYR A 269 9.73 15.61 -4.42
N MET A 270 10.30 14.41 -4.31
CA MET A 270 11.15 14.03 -3.17
C MET A 270 12.41 13.31 -3.65
N GLU A 271 13.56 13.80 -3.23
CA GLU A 271 14.86 13.22 -3.54
C GLU A 271 15.78 13.27 -2.30
N VAL A 272 16.45 12.16 -2.01
CA VAL A 272 17.49 12.10 -0.97
C VAL A 272 18.84 12.31 -1.65
N MET A 273 19.43 13.48 -1.44
CA MET A 273 20.74 13.85 -1.97
C MET A 273 21.83 13.30 -1.05
N VAL A 274 22.90 12.78 -1.66
CA VAL A 274 24.09 12.29 -0.95
C VAL A 274 25.27 13.17 -1.35
N PHE A 275 25.78 13.97 -0.42
CA PHE A 275 26.92 14.83 -0.70
C PHE A 275 28.23 14.07 -0.45
N PRO A 276 29.11 13.93 -1.46
CA PRO A 276 30.39 13.27 -1.24
C PRO A 276 31.25 14.05 -0.24
N PRO A 277 32.06 13.36 0.57
CA PRO A 277 32.97 14.03 1.50
C PRO A 277 33.98 14.89 0.73
N GLY A 278 34.12 16.17 1.09
CA GLY A 278 35.15 17.07 0.56
C GLY A 278 34.67 18.32 -0.18
N ILE A 279 33.35 18.52 -0.35
CA ILE A 279 32.80 19.79 -0.84
C ILE A 279 32.76 20.78 0.33
N ALA A 280 33.44 21.93 0.16
CA ALA A 280 33.58 22.96 1.20
C ALA A 280 32.21 23.39 1.77
N GLY A 281 32.03 23.20 3.08
CA GLY A 281 30.79 23.52 3.81
C GLY A 281 29.97 22.30 4.26
N SER A 282 30.19 21.12 3.67
CA SER A 282 29.53 19.87 4.06
C SER A 282 30.48 19.02 4.92
N GLY A 283 30.30 19.07 6.24
CA GLY A 283 30.89 18.08 7.13
C GLY A 283 30.31 16.70 6.82
N THR A 284 31.19 15.74 6.51
CA THR A 284 30.96 14.29 6.44
C THR A 284 29.71 13.83 5.66
N GLY A 285 29.85 13.48 4.37
CA GLY A 285 28.96 12.51 3.69
C GLY A 285 27.44 12.68 3.85
N LYS A 286 26.98 13.88 4.21
CA LYS A 286 25.69 14.09 4.86
C LYS A 286 24.58 13.93 3.83
N LYS A 287 23.49 13.28 4.24
CA LYS A 287 22.29 13.14 3.42
C LYS A 287 21.31 14.27 3.70
N GLU A 288 20.68 14.77 2.65
CA GLU A 288 19.67 15.82 2.74
C GLU A 288 18.46 15.46 1.89
N LEU A 289 17.26 15.77 2.38
CA LEU A 289 16.02 15.57 1.66
C LEU A 289 15.61 16.86 0.97
N SER A 290 15.60 16.85 -0.37
CA SER A 290 14.90 17.85 -1.16
C SER A 290 13.44 17.45 -1.28
N ILE A 291 12.53 18.33 -0.86
CA ILE A 291 11.09 18.14 -0.99
C ILE A 291 10.42 19.41 -1.49
N VAL A 292 9.70 19.31 -2.59
CA VAL A 292 9.00 20.43 -3.22
C VAL A 292 7.57 20.02 -3.54
N GLU A 293 6.60 20.83 -3.11
CA GLU A 293 5.21 20.64 -3.52
C GLU A 293 5.01 21.14 -4.96
N LEU A 294 4.51 20.28 -5.84
CA LEU A 294 4.31 20.57 -7.25
C LEU A 294 2.90 21.12 -7.51
N GLN A 295 2.78 21.98 -8.52
CA GLN A 295 1.49 22.46 -8.99
C GLN A 295 0.77 21.38 -9.79
N VAL A 296 -0.55 21.24 -9.59
CA VAL A 296 -1.36 20.22 -10.28
C VAL A 296 -2.44 20.91 -11.13
N GLU A 297 -2.31 20.82 -12.45
CA GLU A 297 -3.18 21.52 -13.42
C GLU A 297 -4.52 20.83 -13.70
N SER A 298 -4.72 19.60 -13.22
CA SER A 298 -5.88 18.80 -13.57
C SER A 298 -7.08 18.99 -12.62
N LYS A 299 -8.22 18.36 -12.95
CA LYS A 299 -9.37 18.28 -12.04
C LYS A 299 -8.91 17.72 -10.69
N ARG A 300 -9.02 18.56 -9.64
CA ARG A 300 -8.65 18.29 -8.24
C ARG A 300 -8.63 16.80 -7.89
N ILE A 301 -7.45 16.28 -7.56
CA ILE A 301 -7.28 14.95 -6.98
C ILE A 301 -8.13 14.90 -5.71
N VAL A 302 -8.98 13.88 -5.60
CA VAL A 302 -9.82 13.67 -4.42
C VAL A 302 -9.15 12.58 -3.59
N PRO A 303 -8.44 12.94 -2.50
CA PRO A 303 -7.84 11.94 -1.63
C PRO A 303 -8.95 11.08 -1.02
N GLY A 304 -8.70 9.78 -1.04
CA GLY A 304 -9.47 8.81 -0.28
C GLY A 304 -8.85 8.63 1.10
N HIS A 305 -9.42 7.72 1.87
CA HIS A 305 -8.84 7.28 3.13
C HIS A 305 -7.62 6.36 2.90
N LEU A 306 -7.58 5.66 1.76
CA LEU A 306 -6.46 4.81 1.37
C LEU A 306 -5.99 5.18 -0.05
N LEU A 307 -4.67 5.25 -0.21
CA LEU A 307 -3.99 5.43 -1.49
C LEU A 307 -3.11 4.21 -1.76
N CYS A 308 -3.00 3.77 -3.02
CA CYS A 308 -2.06 2.72 -3.39
C CYS A 308 -1.47 2.95 -4.78
N ALA A 309 -0.15 2.77 -4.90
CA ALA A 309 0.55 2.89 -6.18
C ALA A 309 0.11 1.77 -7.11
N MET A 310 -0.12 2.10 -8.37
CA MET A 310 -0.36 1.11 -9.43
C MET A 310 0.88 0.93 -10.32
N GLY A 311 1.91 1.76 -10.14
CA GLY A 311 3.07 1.81 -11.03
C GLY A 311 2.77 2.59 -12.31
N LYS A 312 3.80 2.87 -13.11
CA LYS A 312 3.71 3.60 -14.39
C LYS A 312 2.97 4.95 -14.29
N GLY A 313 3.25 5.78 -13.28
CA GLY A 313 2.58 7.09 -13.16
C GLY A 313 1.19 7.03 -12.52
N SER A 314 0.69 5.86 -12.13
CA SER A 314 -0.71 5.69 -11.73
C SER A 314 -0.89 5.28 -10.27
N PHE A 315 -2.02 5.70 -9.69
CA PHE A 315 -2.42 5.33 -8.34
C PHE A 315 -3.94 5.23 -8.19
N SER A 316 -4.36 4.47 -7.18
CA SER A 316 -5.75 4.37 -6.78
C SER A 316 -6.02 5.10 -5.47
N SER A 317 -7.22 5.65 -5.36
CA SER A 317 -7.76 6.35 -4.19
C SER A 317 -9.10 5.74 -3.79
N PHE A 318 -9.22 5.32 -2.53
CA PHE A 318 -10.42 4.69 -1.98
C PHE A 318 -11.02 5.54 -0.86
N ASP A 319 -12.27 5.95 -1.07
CA ASP A 319 -13.05 6.73 -0.10
C ASP A 319 -14.21 5.89 0.43
N PHE A 320 -14.39 5.87 1.76
CA PHE A 320 -15.36 5.01 2.44
C PHE A 320 -16.44 5.90 3.08
N ARG A 321 -17.69 5.70 2.64
CA ARG A 321 -18.83 6.50 3.09
C ARG A 321 -19.88 5.60 3.70
N SER A 322 -20.31 5.91 4.92
CA SER A 322 -21.52 5.33 5.48
C SER A 322 -22.73 6.16 5.05
N THR A 323 -23.80 5.51 4.58
CA THR A 323 -25.10 6.17 4.44
C THR A 323 -26.07 5.51 5.40
N ALA A 324 -26.39 6.17 6.51
CA ALA A 324 -27.53 5.80 7.32
C ALA A 324 -28.81 6.19 6.55
N SER A 325 -29.71 5.24 6.32
CA SER A 325 -31.03 5.51 5.78
C SER A 325 -32.04 5.39 6.93
N PRO A 326 -32.69 6.49 7.38
CA PRO A 326 -33.62 6.43 8.50
C PRO A 326 -34.82 5.48 8.26
N ALA A 327 -35.14 5.17 7.00
CA ALA A 327 -36.26 4.29 6.64
C ALA A 327 -35.91 2.78 6.58
N LYS A 328 -34.64 2.38 6.72
CA LYS A 328 -34.21 0.97 6.72
C LYS A 328 -33.01 0.84 7.66
N GLN A 329 -33.11 -0.02 8.67
CA GLN A 329 -32.01 -0.34 9.60
C GLN A 329 -30.74 -0.92 8.93
N ASP A 330 -30.71 -1.06 7.60
CA ASP A 330 -29.55 -1.46 6.83
C ASP A 330 -28.59 -0.28 6.61
N ILE A 331 -27.54 -0.20 7.42
CA ILE A 331 -26.37 0.63 7.12
C ILE A 331 -25.65 0.00 5.92
N VAL A 332 -25.64 0.69 4.78
CA VAL A 332 -24.89 0.25 3.60
C VAL A 332 -23.64 1.10 3.44
N ALA A 333 -22.48 0.52 3.72
CA ALA A 333 -21.20 1.15 3.43
C ALA A 333 -20.97 1.23 1.90
N ARG A 334 -20.65 2.43 1.41
CA ARG A 334 -20.29 2.71 0.03
C ARG A 334 -18.79 2.96 -0.07
N ILE A 335 -18.16 2.30 -1.03
CA ILE A 335 -16.74 2.46 -1.33
C ILE A 335 -16.64 3.15 -2.68
N VAL A 336 -15.98 4.30 -2.73
CA VAL A 336 -15.72 5.05 -3.96
C VAL A 336 -14.25 4.88 -4.31
N HIS A 337 -13.99 4.13 -5.37
CA HIS A 337 -12.67 3.91 -5.94
C HIS A 337 -12.46 4.85 -7.12
N ARG A 338 -11.31 5.50 -7.15
CA ARG A 338 -10.88 6.39 -8.24
C ARG A 338 -9.48 5.98 -8.67
N THR A 339 -9.26 5.94 -9.97
CA THR A 339 -7.94 5.72 -10.57
C THR A 339 -7.46 7.02 -11.20
N TYR A 340 -6.19 7.31 -10.99
CA TYR A 340 -5.51 8.49 -11.50
C TYR A 340 -4.22 8.05 -12.17
N SER A 341 -3.86 8.73 -13.26
CA SER A 341 -2.60 8.56 -13.97
C SER A 341 -1.96 9.91 -14.24
N GLN A 342 -0.64 9.96 -14.18
CA GLN A 342 0.13 11.08 -14.68
C GLN A 342 0.01 11.10 -16.21
N ALA A 343 -0.29 12.26 -16.78
CA ALA A 343 -0.20 12.42 -18.23
C ALA A 343 1.28 12.42 -18.64
N GLU A 344 1.63 11.69 -19.69
CA GLU A 344 2.92 11.85 -20.35
C GLU A 344 3.02 13.30 -20.83
N ALA A 345 4.13 13.97 -20.53
CA ALA A 345 4.40 15.29 -21.08
C ALA A 345 4.51 15.14 -22.60
N GLU A 346 3.59 15.76 -23.34
CA GLU A 346 3.78 15.96 -24.77
C GLU A 346 5.03 16.82 -24.89
N VAL A 347 6.11 16.25 -25.43
CA VAL A 347 7.39 16.94 -25.64
C VAL A 347 7.19 17.95 -26.77
N GLU A 348 6.49 19.05 -26.48
CA GLU A 348 6.68 20.29 -27.20
C GLU A 348 7.98 20.88 -26.64
N ALA A 349 8.99 20.94 -27.50
CA ALA A 349 10.28 21.51 -27.18
C ALA A 349 10.13 23.01 -26.91
N ASP A 350 9.81 23.37 -25.68
CA ASP A 350 9.94 24.74 -25.19
C ASP A 350 10.82 24.70 -23.94
N ASP A 351 12.03 25.25 -24.07
CA ASP A 351 13.09 25.32 -23.06
C ASP A 351 12.72 26.29 -21.91
N SER A 352 11.57 26.04 -21.30
CA SER A 352 11.05 26.73 -20.13
C SER A 352 11.34 25.88 -18.89
N ALA A 353 12.30 26.33 -18.08
CA ALA A 353 12.68 25.71 -16.80
C ALA A 353 11.54 25.62 -15.77
N ASP A 354 10.36 26.18 -16.08
CA ASP A 354 9.18 26.24 -15.20
C ASP A 354 8.21 25.06 -15.42
N THR A 355 8.39 24.29 -16.50
CA THR A 355 7.52 23.12 -16.83
C THR A 355 7.74 21.92 -15.90
N ASP A 356 8.89 21.84 -15.23
CA ASP A 356 9.24 20.71 -14.34
C ASP A 356 8.49 20.73 -13.00
N LEU A 357 7.93 21.88 -12.61
CA LEU A 357 7.20 22.07 -11.36
C LEU A 357 5.68 21.81 -11.49
N VAL A 358 5.21 21.53 -12.70
CA VAL A 358 3.80 21.32 -13.01
C VAL A 358 3.54 19.86 -13.39
N VAL A 359 2.53 19.26 -12.76
CA VAL A 359 2.15 17.87 -13.01
C VAL A 359 0.68 17.77 -13.41
N THR A 360 0.41 17.21 -14.58
CA THR A 360 -0.95 16.90 -15.00
C THR A 360 -1.33 15.49 -14.55
N VAL A 361 -2.33 15.38 -13.67
CA VAL A 361 -2.85 14.07 -13.20
C VAL A 361 -4.28 13.85 -13.70
N LYS A 362 -4.49 12.96 -14.67
CA LYS A 362 -5.82 12.70 -15.23
C LYS A 362 -6.56 11.68 -14.37
N ARG A 363 -7.86 11.94 -14.09
CA ARG A 363 -8.74 10.94 -13.48
C ARG A 363 -9.30 10.04 -14.58
N GLU A 364 -8.91 8.78 -14.57
CA GLU A 364 -9.29 7.80 -15.61
C GLU A 364 -10.65 7.18 -15.32
N ASP A 365 -10.86 6.71 -14.08
CA ASP A 365 -12.08 5.99 -13.73
C ASP A 365 -12.60 6.37 -12.34
N ARG A 366 -13.90 6.18 -12.15
CA ARG A 366 -14.59 6.28 -10.86
C ARG A 366 -15.60 5.15 -10.74
N GLN A 367 -15.34 4.23 -9.82
CA GLN A 367 -16.24 3.13 -9.49
C GLN A 367 -16.83 3.30 -8.10
N ILE A 368 -18.08 2.86 -7.92
CA ILE A 368 -18.76 2.85 -6.62
C ILE A 368 -19.16 1.41 -6.32
N TYR A 369 -18.83 0.94 -5.14
CA TYR A 369 -19.21 -0.37 -4.63
C TYR A 369 -20.06 -0.22 -3.37
N LYS A 370 -20.99 -1.15 -3.18
CA LYS A 370 -21.69 -1.38 -1.91
C LYS A 370 -21.07 -2.58 -1.24
N LEU A 371 -20.63 -2.43 0.01
CA LEU A 371 -20.26 -3.57 0.83
C LEU A 371 -21.53 -4.24 1.34
N ARG A 372 -21.68 -5.53 1.02
CA ARG A 372 -22.68 -6.41 1.62
C ARG A 372 -21.95 -7.38 2.51
N ASP A 373 -22.04 -7.17 3.80
CA ASP A 373 -21.51 -8.09 4.79
C ASP A 373 -22.69 -8.65 5.59
N PRO A 374 -22.91 -9.96 5.61
CA PRO A 374 -24.00 -10.57 6.37
C PRO A 374 -23.68 -10.78 7.84
N HIS A 375 -22.47 -10.44 8.30
CA HIS A 375 -22.12 -10.42 9.72
C HIS A 375 -22.49 -9.07 10.37
N THR A 376 -23.42 -8.33 9.77
CA THR A 376 -23.77 -6.95 10.18
C THR A 376 -25.25 -6.88 10.57
N CYS A 377 -25.73 -6.30 11.67
CA CYS A 377 -25.28 -5.27 12.61
C CYS A 377 -23.86 -4.74 12.44
N LEU A 378 -23.66 -3.83 11.48
CA LEU A 378 -22.43 -3.06 11.39
C LEU A 378 -22.40 -2.17 12.64
N ALA A 379 -21.74 -2.62 13.71
CA ALA A 379 -21.18 -1.66 14.64
C ALA A 379 -20.25 -0.79 13.80
N HIS A 380 -20.61 0.47 13.72
CA HIS A 380 -19.82 1.48 13.08
C HIS A 380 -18.40 1.38 13.64
N PRO A 381 -17.35 1.22 12.81
CA PRO A 381 -17.32 0.72 11.42
C PRO A 381 -16.47 -0.56 11.25
N SER A 382 -16.82 -1.44 10.30
CA SER A 382 -15.90 -2.40 9.69
C SER A 382 -15.05 -1.67 8.64
N TRP A 383 -13.76 -1.47 8.93
CA TRP A 383 -12.90 -0.63 8.10
C TRP A 383 -12.14 -1.49 7.07
N PRO A 384 -12.10 -1.08 5.80
CA PRO A 384 -10.97 -1.38 4.95
C PRO A 384 -9.68 -0.92 5.63
N VAL A 385 -8.77 -1.87 5.85
CA VAL A 385 -7.53 -1.65 6.60
C VAL A 385 -6.32 -1.49 5.67
N ALA A 386 -6.44 -1.90 4.41
CA ALA A 386 -5.42 -1.68 3.39
C ALA A 386 -5.99 -1.75 1.96
N ALA A 387 -5.35 -1.00 1.05
CA ALA A 387 -5.49 -1.12 -0.39
C ALA A 387 -4.08 -1.32 -0.96
N LEU A 388 -3.90 -2.34 -1.79
CA LEU A 388 -2.59 -2.89 -2.15
C LEU A 388 -2.57 -3.21 -3.63
N THR A 389 -1.45 -2.96 -4.29
CA THR A 389 -1.23 -3.43 -5.66
C THR A 389 -0.10 -4.44 -5.67
N ILE A 390 -0.30 -5.57 -6.35
CA ILE A 390 0.77 -6.52 -6.64
C ILE A 390 1.35 -6.14 -7.99
N VAL A 391 2.42 -5.36 -7.95
CA VAL A 391 3.18 -5.02 -9.15
C VAL A 391 4.23 -6.10 -9.35
N LEU A 392 4.11 -6.87 -10.44
CA LEU A 392 5.17 -7.76 -10.89
C LEU A 392 6.30 -6.88 -11.43
N TYR A 393 7.22 -6.46 -10.56
CA TYR A 393 8.48 -5.91 -11.02
C TYR A 393 9.23 -7.04 -11.73
N PHE A 394 9.29 -6.98 -13.06
CA PHE A 394 10.37 -7.65 -13.76
C PHE A 394 11.65 -6.97 -13.28
N VAL A 395 12.42 -7.68 -12.46
CA VAL A 395 13.79 -7.26 -12.15
C VAL A 395 14.51 -7.16 -13.49
N GLN A 396 14.72 -5.94 -13.96
CA GLN A 396 15.51 -5.68 -15.14
C GLN A 396 16.96 -5.96 -14.76
N LYS A 397 17.37 -7.24 -14.86
CA LYS A 397 18.78 -7.62 -14.74
C LYS A 397 19.52 -7.00 -15.93
N CYS A 398 20.08 -5.82 -15.75
CA CYS A 398 21.13 -5.32 -16.64
C CYS A 398 22.37 -6.16 -16.37
N GLY A 399 22.59 -7.20 -17.19
CA GLY A 399 23.83 -7.97 -17.20
C GLY A 399 24.86 -7.29 -18.09
N PHE A 400 26.03 -6.99 -17.55
CA PHE A 400 27.22 -6.66 -18.34
C PHE A 400 27.72 -7.93 -19.04
N ILE A 401 27.86 -7.89 -20.37
CA ILE A 401 28.60 -8.91 -21.12
C ILE A 401 29.83 -8.21 -21.69
N GLU A 402 31.00 -8.53 -21.14
CA GLU A 402 32.28 -8.05 -21.63
C GLU A 402 32.71 -8.92 -22.82
N ASN A 403 32.87 -8.32 -24.01
CA ASN A 403 33.31 -9.03 -25.20
C ASN A 403 34.80 -8.76 -25.43
N THR A 404 35.64 -9.72 -25.02
CA THR A 404 37.11 -9.60 -24.93
C THR A 404 37.85 -9.48 -26.27
N ALA A 405 37.15 -9.44 -27.41
CA ALA A 405 37.77 -9.38 -28.72
C ALA A 405 37.92 -7.97 -29.32
N THR A 406 37.24 -6.93 -28.80
CA THR A 406 37.24 -5.60 -29.47
C THR A 406 37.40 -4.38 -28.55
N ASN A 407 37.62 -4.56 -27.25
CA ASN A 407 37.76 -3.48 -26.27
C ASN A 407 36.69 -2.37 -26.39
N LYS A 408 35.45 -2.78 -26.70
CA LYS A 408 34.28 -1.89 -26.81
C LYS A 408 33.24 -2.35 -25.80
N GLN A 409 33.00 -1.52 -24.78
CA GLN A 409 31.86 -1.70 -23.88
C GLN A 409 30.57 -1.44 -24.65
N ARG A 410 29.67 -2.42 -24.70
CA ARG A 410 28.37 -2.29 -25.36
C ARG A 410 27.28 -2.63 -24.36
N LEU A 411 26.59 -1.61 -23.86
CA LEU A 411 25.33 -1.78 -23.14
C LEU A 411 24.28 -2.27 -24.15
N THR A 412 23.83 -3.52 -24.01
CA THR A 412 22.70 -4.03 -24.81
C THR A 412 21.52 -4.31 -23.89
N CYS A 413 20.50 -3.46 -23.97
CA CYS A 413 19.18 -3.73 -23.41
C CYS A 413 18.38 -4.58 -24.40
N LYS A 414 17.92 -5.77 -24.01
CA LYS A 414 17.15 -6.68 -24.90
C LYS A 414 15.74 -6.16 -25.27
N SER A 415 15.32 -4.97 -24.81
CA SER A 415 14.05 -4.34 -25.22
C SER A 415 14.20 -2.96 -25.85
N CYS A 416 15.42 -2.43 -25.99
CA CYS A 416 15.66 -1.18 -26.69
C CYS A 416 16.50 -1.49 -27.92
N GLY A 417 16.03 -1.09 -29.10
CA GLY A 417 16.85 -1.08 -30.32
C GLY A 417 18.15 -0.30 -30.11
N PRO A 418 19.12 -0.41 -31.04
CA PRO A 418 20.45 0.16 -30.84
C PRO A 418 20.40 1.67 -30.62
N LEU A 419 20.79 2.12 -29.42
CA LEU A 419 21.07 3.53 -29.12
C LEU A 419 22.25 3.99 -29.99
N ASN A 420 21.99 4.95 -30.87
CA ASN A 420 23.03 5.62 -31.63
C ASN A 420 23.88 6.51 -30.72
N ARG A 421 25.17 6.52 -31.02
CA ARG A 421 26.28 7.09 -30.26
C ARG A 421 26.20 8.61 -30.15
N GLY A 422 26.73 9.17 -29.06
CA GLY A 422 27.24 10.53 -29.10
C GLY A 422 27.37 11.28 -27.78
N TRP A 423 27.98 10.71 -26.73
CA TRP A 423 28.48 11.52 -25.62
C TRP A 423 29.90 11.05 -25.24
N ASN A 424 30.87 11.94 -25.45
CA ASN A 424 32.26 11.76 -25.06
C ASN A 424 32.37 12.02 -23.54
N LEU A 425 33.06 11.12 -22.84
CA LEU A 425 33.48 11.32 -21.45
C LEU A 425 34.59 12.37 -21.37
N VAL A 426 34.48 13.28 -20.40
CA VAL A 426 35.61 13.81 -19.63
C VAL A 426 35.36 13.43 -18.18
#